data_AF-A0A5J4YYI1-F1
#
_entry.id   AF-A0A5J4YYI1-F1
#
_cell.length_a   1.000
_cell.length_b   1.000
_cell.length_c   1.000
_cell.angle_alpha   90.00
_cell.angle_beta   90.00
_cell.angle_gamma   90.00
#
_symmetry.space_group_name_H-M   'P 1'
#
loop_
_entity.id
_entity.type
_entity.pdbx_description
1 polymer ?
#
loop_
_entity_poly.entity_id
_entity_poly.type
_entity_poly.pdbx_seq_one_letter_code
_entity_poly.pdbx_strand_id
1 'polypeptide(L)'
;MASVAVADHGLDPDQLTQVEDAILELAKQGNMDLTRMADALAPVLDPPVETKKLVAVFNGLLRKGRVVLRRDKHGKTVYDCLSADEAKKFMGLGVEDRLVLSLVKDASNMGIWAKDLRTKSGLQLNQFTKVLKTLEGRQLIKSVKSVKAKNKKFYMLFEIEPSAELAGGPWFSDQKELDLDFIYALQQALVHYMADVGAPILAKQAAEYIASSQISKEVLDEQHIKDLLDVLVYDGQVERNAILNPEEAMDLADEDREDHPEYLYSLAKRHTGPATCTEMPCGVCPVEHLCTPGGDVSPRRCPYMKEWLDMF
;
A
#
# COMPACT_ATOMS: atom_id res chain seq x y z
N MET A 1 29.92 33.48 15.78
CA MET A 1 28.94 34.46 15.25
C MET A 1 29.31 34.75 13.81
N ALA A 2 28.82 33.97 12.85
CA ALA A 2 29.15 34.15 11.44
C ALA A 2 28.19 35.18 10.86
N SER A 3 28.78 36.34 10.54
CA SER A 3 28.18 37.48 9.86
C SER A 3 27.31 37.05 8.68
N VAL A 4 26.01 37.33 8.77
CA VAL A 4 25.09 37.28 7.64
C VAL A 4 25.50 38.42 6.73
N ALA A 5 26.14 38.09 5.61
CA ALA A 5 26.41 39.02 4.54
C ALA A 5 25.06 39.58 4.05
N VAL A 6 24.76 40.79 4.51
CA VAL A 6 23.67 41.63 4.03
C VAL A 6 23.95 41.82 2.54
N ALA A 7 23.17 41.16 1.70
CA ALA A 7 23.13 41.50 0.29
C ALA A 7 22.64 42.96 0.23
N ASP A 8 23.51 43.83 -0.26
CA ASP A 8 23.27 45.25 -0.40
C ASP A 8 22.06 45.46 -1.32
N HIS A 9 20.89 45.66 -0.71
CA HIS A 9 19.60 45.76 -1.40
C HIS A 9 19.14 47.22 -1.57
N GLY A 10 19.85 48.20 -1.01
CA GLY A 10 19.50 49.63 -1.12
C GLY A 10 18.01 49.92 -0.88
N LEU A 11 17.36 49.16 0.02
CA LEU A 11 15.94 49.18 0.37
C LEU A 11 15.87 49.04 1.90
N ASP A 12 15.07 49.90 2.54
CA ASP A 12 14.88 49.86 3.99
C ASP A 12 14.26 48.51 4.44
N PRO A 13 14.57 48.00 5.65
CA PRO A 13 14.06 46.71 6.14
C PRO A 13 12.53 46.60 6.12
N ASP A 14 11.84 47.72 6.36
CA ASP A 14 10.37 47.80 6.34
C ASP A 14 9.82 47.72 4.91
N GLN A 15 10.52 48.30 3.93
CA GLN A 15 10.15 48.18 2.52
C GLN A 15 10.37 46.76 1.99
N LEU A 16 11.42 46.08 2.45
CA LEU A 16 11.66 44.68 2.10
C LEU A 16 10.54 43.78 2.61
N THR A 17 10.03 44.03 3.82
CA THR A 17 8.96 43.23 4.43
C THR A 17 7.62 43.49 3.72
N GLN A 18 7.31 44.74 3.39
CA GLN A 18 6.10 45.09 2.61
C GLN A 18 6.12 44.50 1.20
N VAL A 19 7.27 44.52 0.53
CA VAL A 19 7.45 43.88 -0.79
C VAL A 19 7.32 42.36 -0.67
N GLU A 20 7.88 41.75 0.38
CA GLU A 20 7.75 40.31 0.63
C GLU A 20 6.29 39.91 0.87
N ASP A 21 5.53 40.65 1.67
CA ASP A 21 4.12 40.38 1.96
C ASP A 21 3.21 40.61 0.74
N ALA A 22 3.45 41.67 -0.04
CA ALA A 22 2.72 41.92 -1.29
C ALA A 22 2.99 40.84 -2.34
N ILE A 23 4.23 40.35 -2.45
CA ILE A 23 4.58 39.22 -3.33
C ILE A 23 3.89 37.94 -2.86
N LEU A 24 3.79 37.71 -1.55
CA LEU A 24 3.10 36.54 -1.00
C LEU A 24 1.58 36.59 -1.23
N GLU A 25 0.96 37.77 -1.20
CA GLU A 25 -0.46 37.91 -1.55
C GLU A 25 -0.73 37.70 -3.04
N LEU A 26 0.11 38.27 -3.91
CA LEU A 26 -0.02 38.11 -5.35
C LEU A 26 0.28 36.67 -5.81
N ALA A 27 1.20 35.99 -5.15
CA ALA A 27 1.48 34.59 -5.43
C ALA A 27 0.33 33.67 -5.01
N LYS A 28 -0.47 34.01 -3.98
CA LYS A 28 -1.65 33.24 -3.56
C LYS A 28 -2.78 33.28 -4.59
N GLN A 29 -2.82 34.31 -5.43
CA GLN A 29 -3.83 34.49 -6.48
C GLN A 29 -3.59 33.62 -7.72
N GLY A 30 -2.42 32.95 -7.80
CA GLY A 30 -2.14 31.88 -8.76
C GLY A 30 -1.43 32.33 -10.04
N ASN A 31 -0.42 31.52 -10.41
CA ASN A 31 0.27 31.43 -11.70
C ASN A 31 0.65 32.78 -12.37
N MET A 32 1.50 33.55 -11.69
CA MET A 32 1.93 34.87 -12.17
C MET A 32 3.39 34.88 -12.67
N ASP A 33 3.55 35.27 -13.93
CA ASP A 33 4.84 35.47 -14.60
C ASP A 33 5.59 36.69 -14.05
N LEU A 34 6.94 36.66 -14.10
CA LEU A 34 7.81 37.75 -13.63
C LEU A 34 7.46 39.13 -14.23
N THR A 35 6.97 39.16 -15.47
CA THR A 35 6.52 40.39 -16.15
C THR A 35 5.14 40.86 -15.67
N ARG A 36 4.20 39.94 -15.41
CA ARG A 36 2.88 40.26 -14.86
C ARG A 36 2.94 40.63 -13.38
N MET A 37 3.89 40.06 -12.65
CA MET A 37 4.18 40.46 -11.26
C MET A 37 4.78 41.86 -11.22
N ALA A 38 5.70 42.23 -12.11
CA ALA A 38 6.24 43.59 -12.20
C ALA A 38 5.14 44.63 -12.51
N ASP A 39 4.23 44.32 -13.44
CA ASP A 39 3.10 45.19 -13.78
C ASP A 39 2.03 45.26 -12.66
N ALA A 40 1.80 44.17 -11.91
CA ALA A 40 0.86 44.13 -10.79
C ALA A 40 1.42 44.76 -9.49
N LEU A 41 2.75 44.80 -9.34
CA LEU A 41 3.44 45.48 -8.23
C LEU A 41 3.64 46.98 -8.48
N ALA A 42 3.53 47.44 -9.73
CA ALA A 42 3.66 48.86 -10.11
C ALA A 42 2.67 49.81 -9.41
N PRO A 43 1.39 49.46 -9.17
CA PRO A 43 0.46 50.33 -8.43
C PRO A 43 0.50 50.15 -6.90
N VAL A 44 1.22 49.17 -6.37
CA VAL A 44 1.24 48.84 -4.92
C VAL A 44 2.48 49.43 -4.22
N LEU A 45 3.53 49.77 -4.96
CA LEU A 45 4.80 50.27 -4.43
C LEU A 45 5.18 51.61 -5.04
N ASP A 46 5.08 52.67 -4.24
CA ASP A 46 5.72 53.97 -4.50
C ASP A 46 7.08 54.00 -3.76
N PRO A 47 8.25 54.08 -4.44
CA PRO A 47 8.49 54.15 -5.89
C PRO A 47 8.58 52.77 -6.59
N PRO A 48 8.43 52.74 -7.94
CA PRO A 48 8.47 51.50 -8.73
C PRO A 48 9.83 50.81 -8.61
N VAL A 49 9.82 49.59 -8.07
CA VAL A 49 11.02 48.80 -7.83
C VAL A 49 11.56 48.26 -9.16
N GLU A 50 12.83 48.56 -9.48
CA GLU A 50 13.49 48.01 -10.66
C GLU A 50 13.45 46.48 -10.68
N THR A 51 13.25 45.90 -11.87
CA THR A 51 13.21 44.43 -12.10
C THR A 51 14.44 43.70 -11.54
N LYS A 52 15.60 44.36 -11.48
CA LYS A 52 16.82 43.82 -10.85
C LYS A 52 16.70 43.64 -9.34
N LYS A 53 16.03 44.57 -8.65
CA LYS A 53 15.79 44.50 -7.19
C LYS A 53 14.72 43.45 -6.87
N LEU A 54 13.69 43.32 -7.71
CA LEU A 54 12.70 42.24 -7.58
C LEU A 54 13.33 40.85 -7.70
N VAL A 55 14.22 40.63 -8.68
CA VAL A 55 14.95 39.35 -8.80
C VAL A 55 15.81 39.07 -7.56
N ALA A 56 16.39 40.10 -6.94
CA ALA A 56 17.15 39.96 -5.70
C ALA A 56 16.26 39.55 -4.51
N VAL A 57 15.08 40.16 -4.38
CA VAL A 57 14.06 39.78 -3.37
C VAL A 57 13.53 38.36 -3.63
N PHE A 58 13.26 38.00 -4.89
CA PHE A 58 12.87 36.63 -5.26
C PHE A 58 13.97 35.62 -4.92
N ASN A 59 15.23 35.92 -5.20
CA ASN A 59 16.35 35.07 -4.81
C ASN A 59 16.48 34.95 -3.28
N GLY A 60 16.16 36.02 -2.54
CA GLY A 60 16.02 36.01 -1.08
C GLY A 60 14.87 35.12 -0.60
N LEU A 61 13.69 35.23 -1.21
CA LEU A 61 12.51 34.42 -0.91
C LEU A 61 12.68 32.94 -1.29
N LEU A 62 13.43 32.65 -2.36
CA LEU A 62 13.85 31.30 -2.76
C LEU A 62 14.82 30.69 -1.72
N ARG A 63 15.75 31.51 -1.20
CA ARG A 63 16.64 31.11 -0.09
C ARG A 63 15.86 30.88 1.20
N LYS A 64 14.85 31.71 1.49
CA LYS A 64 13.90 31.56 2.61
C LYS A 64 12.91 30.40 2.40
N GLY A 65 12.84 29.80 1.21
CA GLY A 65 11.99 28.64 0.90
C GLY A 65 10.49 28.94 0.86
N ARG A 66 10.11 30.21 0.69
CA ARG A 66 8.71 30.67 0.67
C ARG A 66 8.05 30.56 -0.71
N VAL A 67 8.86 30.48 -1.77
CA VAL A 67 8.43 30.48 -3.17
C VAL A 67 9.15 29.34 -3.90
N VAL A 68 8.46 28.63 -4.80
CA VAL A 68 9.06 27.62 -5.67
C VAL A 68 8.87 28.02 -7.12
N LEU A 69 9.94 27.86 -7.89
CA LEU A 69 9.93 27.98 -9.35
C LEU A 69 9.28 26.72 -9.95
N ARG A 70 8.11 26.87 -10.56
CA ARG A 70 7.47 25.85 -11.40
C ARG A 70 7.62 26.27 -12.87
N ARG A 71 7.84 25.32 -13.79
CA ARG A 71 7.73 25.62 -15.22
C ARG A 71 6.32 25.27 -15.67
N ASP A 72 5.64 26.22 -16.31
CA ASP A 72 4.34 25.96 -16.94
C ASP A 72 4.53 25.10 -18.21
N LYS A 73 3.43 24.58 -18.75
CA LYS A 73 3.33 23.76 -19.98
C LYS A 73 3.92 24.42 -21.23
N HIS A 74 4.33 25.69 -21.16
CA HIS A 74 4.96 26.45 -22.24
C HIS A 74 6.43 26.80 -21.95
N GLY A 75 7.06 26.16 -20.95
CA GLY A 75 8.48 26.36 -20.65
C GLY A 75 8.80 27.68 -19.95
N LYS A 76 7.79 28.45 -19.56
CA LYS A 76 7.93 29.71 -18.81
C LYS A 76 7.99 29.43 -17.31
N THR A 77 8.95 30.04 -16.61
CA THR A 77 9.11 29.91 -15.16
C THR A 77 8.09 30.77 -14.42
N VAL A 78 7.17 30.10 -13.73
CA VAL A 78 6.16 30.69 -12.87
C VAL A 78 6.54 30.47 -11.41
N TYR A 79 6.26 31.48 -10.58
CA TYR A 79 6.56 31.46 -9.15
C TYR A 79 5.27 31.17 -8.39
N ASP A 80 5.19 29.98 -7.78
CA ASP A 80 4.08 29.64 -6.89
C ASP A 80 4.54 29.81 -5.43
N CYS A 81 3.71 30.47 -4.62
CA CYS A 81 3.90 30.46 -3.17
C CYS A 81 3.42 29.12 -2.63
N LEU A 82 4.25 28.54 -1.75
CA LEU A 82 3.84 27.38 -0.98
C LEU A 82 3.17 27.86 0.31
N SER A 83 2.20 27.08 0.78
CA SER A 83 1.47 27.40 2.01
C SER A 83 2.42 27.53 3.21
N ALA A 84 2.03 28.28 4.24
CA ALA A 84 2.89 28.51 5.42
C ALA A 84 3.32 27.21 6.12
N ASP A 85 2.52 26.15 6.00
CA ASP A 85 2.80 24.81 6.53
C ASP A 85 3.77 24.03 5.65
N GLU A 86 3.65 24.18 4.33
CA GLU A 86 4.65 23.71 3.38
C GLU A 86 5.99 24.43 3.64
N ALA A 87 6.02 25.76 3.74
CA ALA A 87 7.25 26.53 3.96
C ALA A 87 8.00 26.16 5.25
N LYS A 88 7.29 25.71 6.31
CA LYS A 88 7.90 25.14 7.52
C LYS A 88 8.49 23.74 7.25
N LYS A 89 7.80 22.89 6.50
CA LYS A 89 8.32 21.58 6.04
C LYS A 89 9.53 21.74 5.10
N PHE A 90 9.61 22.84 4.34
CA PHE A 90 10.69 23.18 3.41
C PHE A 90 11.86 23.96 4.04
N MET A 91 11.76 24.40 5.29
CA MET A 91 12.80 25.20 5.95
C MET A 91 14.03 24.32 6.26
N GLY A 92 15.13 24.56 5.57
CA GLY A 92 16.38 23.80 5.70
C GLY A 92 16.50 22.54 4.83
N LEU A 93 15.58 22.33 3.88
CA LEU A 93 15.76 21.32 2.81
C LEU A 93 16.63 21.91 1.68
N GLY A 94 17.64 21.16 1.27
CA GLY A 94 18.46 21.48 0.09
C GLY A 94 17.68 21.37 -1.21
N VAL A 95 18.26 21.83 -2.31
CA VAL A 95 17.64 21.76 -3.65
C VAL A 95 17.38 20.30 -4.06
N GLU A 96 18.28 19.39 -3.66
CA GLU A 96 18.19 17.96 -3.92
C GLU A 96 17.06 17.28 -3.14
N ASP A 97 16.87 17.64 -1.87
CA ASP A 97 15.77 17.11 -1.04
C ASP A 97 14.41 17.50 -1.61
N ARG A 98 14.29 18.73 -2.15
CA ARG A 98 13.07 19.22 -2.80
C ARG A 98 12.76 18.47 -4.09
N LEU A 99 13.79 18.15 -4.88
CA LEU A 99 13.64 17.38 -6.11
C LEU A 99 13.11 15.97 -5.79
N VAL A 100 13.70 15.30 -4.81
CA VAL A 100 13.26 13.95 -4.38
C VAL A 100 11.84 14.00 -3.83
N LEU A 101 11.49 15.01 -3.03
CA LEU A 101 10.15 15.15 -2.49
C LEU A 101 9.10 15.41 -3.59
N SER A 102 9.43 16.21 -4.62
CA SER A 102 8.56 16.41 -5.77
C SER A 102 8.29 15.10 -6.50
N LEU A 103 9.33 14.30 -6.77
CA LEU A 103 9.19 13.00 -7.44
C LEU A 103 8.36 12.00 -6.64
N VAL A 104 8.40 12.08 -5.31
CA VAL A 104 7.58 11.24 -4.43
C VAL A 104 6.14 11.76 -4.35
N LYS A 105 5.92 13.08 -4.40
CA LYS A 105 4.59 13.69 -4.49
C LYS A 105 3.90 13.33 -5.79
N ASP A 106 4.63 13.30 -6.90
CA ASP A 106 4.12 12.86 -8.21
C ASP A 106 3.71 11.37 -8.22
N ALA A 107 4.27 10.55 -7.33
CA ALA A 107 4.00 9.12 -7.23
C ALA A 107 2.77 8.76 -6.35
N SER A 108 2.19 9.73 -5.64
CA SER A 108 1.04 9.61 -4.72
C SER A 108 0.89 8.23 -4.06
N ASN A 109 -0.01 7.38 -4.59
CA ASN A 109 -0.54 6.20 -3.92
C ASN A 109 0.17 4.87 -4.29
N MET A 110 0.93 4.86 -5.39
CA MET A 110 1.73 3.69 -5.82
C MET A 110 3.15 3.74 -5.27
N GLY A 111 3.53 4.86 -4.64
CA GLY A 111 4.91 5.10 -4.22
C GLY A 111 5.89 4.98 -5.39
N ILE A 112 7.17 5.18 -5.09
CA ILE A 112 8.23 5.04 -6.09
C ILE A 112 9.32 4.11 -5.60
N TRP A 113 9.74 3.19 -6.45
CA TRP A 113 10.82 2.27 -6.14
C TRP A 113 12.14 3.02 -5.96
N ALA A 114 12.93 2.65 -4.95
CA ALA A 114 14.19 3.31 -4.62
C ALA A 114 15.17 3.42 -5.81
N LYS A 115 15.23 2.40 -6.68
CA LYS A 115 16.10 2.43 -7.87
C LYS A 115 15.58 3.41 -8.91
N ASP A 116 14.28 3.46 -9.14
CA ASP A 116 13.67 4.40 -10.10
C ASP A 116 13.74 5.83 -9.60
N LEU A 117 13.57 6.04 -8.30
CA LEU A 117 13.75 7.34 -7.66
C LEU A 117 15.19 7.84 -7.81
N ARG A 118 16.19 6.95 -7.70
CA ARG A 118 17.59 7.28 -7.98
C ARG A 118 17.81 7.64 -9.45
N THR A 119 17.26 6.85 -10.39
CA THR A 119 17.40 7.14 -11.83
C THR A 119 16.75 8.47 -12.20
N LYS A 120 15.56 8.78 -11.65
CA LYS A 120 14.83 10.03 -11.92
C LYS A 120 15.44 11.26 -11.23
N SER A 121 16.02 11.09 -10.03
CA SER A 121 16.69 12.19 -9.33
C SER A 121 18.08 12.51 -9.88
N GLY A 122 18.73 11.55 -10.56
CA GLY A 122 20.08 11.72 -11.10
C GLY A 122 21.18 11.86 -10.03
N LEU A 123 20.86 11.58 -8.76
CA LEU A 123 21.76 11.78 -7.62
C LEU A 123 22.75 10.62 -7.47
N GLN A 124 23.95 10.93 -6.95
CA GLN A 124 24.92 9.92 -6.56
C GLN A 124 24.43 9.14 -5.34
N LEU A 125 24.77 7.84 -5.25
CA LEU A 125 24.25 6.93 -4.21
C LEU A 125 24.42 7.49 -2.78
N ASN A 126 25.58 8.06 -2.45
CA ASN A 126 25.85 8.59 -1.12
C ASN A 126 25.02 9.84 -0.79
N GLN A 127 24.77 10.70 -1.76
CA GLN A 127 23.92 11.89 -1.60
C GLN A 127 22.46 11.46 -1.48
N PHE A 128 22.02 10.56 -2.36
CA PHE A 128 20.69 9.97 -2.33
C PHE A 128 20.33 9.32 -0.98
N THR A 129 21.24 8.53 -0.40
CA THR A 129 21.01 7.92 0.93
C THR A 129 20.95 8.96 2.06
N LYS A 130 21.72 10.05 1.97
CA LYS A 130 21.65 11.15 2.95
C LYS A 130 20.32 11.89 2.85
N VAL A 131 19.89 12.23 1.64
CA VAL A 131 18.60 12.88 1.36
C VAL A 131 17.44 12.05 1.90
N LEU A 132 17.44 10.74 1.62
CA LEU A 132 16.39 9.84 2.15
C LEU A 132 16.36 9.80 3.68
N LYS A 133 17.52 9.73 4.36
CA LYS A 133 17.57 9.78 5.82
C LYS A 133 17.07 11.10 6.39
N THR A 134 17.37 12.23 5.73
CA THR A 134 16.86 13.55 6.13
C THR A 134 15.34 13.62 5.98
N LEU A 135 14.80 13.08 4.88
CA LEU A 135 13.37 13.08 4.58
C LEU A 135 12.59 12.09 5.48
N GLU A 136 13.14 10.91 5.77
CA GLU A 136 12.58 9.95 6.75
C GLU A 136 12.66 10.51 8.18
N GLY A 137 13.78 11.12 8.56
CA GLY A 137 13.96 11.73 9.88
C GLY A 137 13.01 12.90 10.15
N ARG A 138 12.61 13.62 9.11
CA ARG A 138 11.58 14.67 9.19
C ARG A 138 10.15 14.16 9.02
N GLN A 139 9.96 12.85 8.88
CA GLN A 139 8.65 12.20 8.68
C GLN A 139 7.88 12.76 7.46
N LEU A 140 8.59 13.15 6.41
CA LEU A 140 7.96 13.59 5.14
C LEU A 140 7.70 12.41 4.21
N ILE A 141 8.56 11.39 4.29
CA ILE A 141 8.51 10.18 3.47
C ILE A 141 8.57 8.97 4.40
N LYS A 142 7.79 7.93 4.08
CA LYS A 142 7.87 6.61 4.71
C LYS A 142 8.36 5.56 3.71
N SER A 143 9.13 4.60 4.19
CA SER A 143 9.54 3.44 3.40
C SER A 143 8.56 2.28 3.59
N VAL A 144 8.04 1.80 2.46
CA VAL A 144 7.05 0.73 2.36
C VAL A 144 7.71 -0.42 1.61
N LYS A 145 7.89 -1.57 2.27
CA LYS A 145 8.18 -2.82 1.58
C LYS A 145 6.92 -3.28 0.85
N SER A 146 7.08 -3.79 -0.37
CA SER A 146 5.99 -4.37 -1.15
C SER A 146 5.75 -5.82 -0.73
N VAL A 147 4.47 -6.21 -0.59
CA VAL A 147 4.04 -7.59 -0.34
C VAL A 147 4.37 -8.50 -1.53
N LYS A 148 4.06 -8.06 -2.76
CA LYS A 148 4.32 -8.81 -4.01
C LYS A 148 5.82 -9.02 -4.26
N ALA A 149 6.66 -8.07 -3.84
CA ALA A 149 8.11 -8.14 -4.02
C ALA A 149 8.84 -7.86 -2.70
N LYS A 150 9.02 -8.90 -1.89
CA LYS A 150 9.62 -8.88 -0.53
C LYS A 150 10.96 -8.11 -0.42
N ASN A 151 11.71 -7.98 -1.52
CA ASN A 151 13.02 -7.29 -1.55
C ASN A 151 12.99 -5.86 -2.14
N LYS A 152 11.84 -5.34 -2.59
CA LYS A 152 11.75 -3.99 -3.17
C LYS A 152 11.22 -2.98 -2.14
N LYS A 153 11.99 -1.91 -1.91
CA LYS A 153 11.61 -0.78 -1.05
C LYS A 153 11.01 0.35 -1.89
N PHE A 154 9.79 0.73 -1.56
CA PHE A 154 9.08 1.86 -2.14
C PHE A 154 9.08 3.01 -1.14
N TYR A 155 9.16 4.23 -1.64
CA TYR A 155 9.06 5.45 -0.85
C TYR A 155 7.76 6.16 -1.22
N MET A 156 7.03 6.63 -0.21
CA MET A 156 5.78 7.37 -0.39
C MET A 156 5.64 8.47 0.65
N LEU A 157 4.71 9.41 0.43
CA LEU A 157 4.43 10.47 1.40
C LEU A 157 3.91 9.88 2.72
N PHE A 158 4.29 10.51 3.83
CA PHE A 158 3.90 10.04 5.16
C PHE A 158 2.37 10.02 5.35
N GLU A 159 1.72 11.08 4.89
CA GLU A 159 0.28 11.33 5.05
C GLU A 159 -0.61 10.42 4.16
N ILE A 160 -0.05 9.72 3.16
CA ILE A 160 -0.82 8.91 2.21
C ILE A 160 -0.73 7.43 2.60
N GLU A 161 -1.86 6.74 2.72
CA GLU A 161 -1.91 5.28 2.94
C GLU A 161 -1.56 4.49 1.68
N PRO A 162 -0.85 3.36 1.78
CA PRO A 162 -0.48 2.58 0.61
C PRO A 162 -1.72 1.98 -0.06
N SER A 163 -1.75 2.01 -1.40
CA SER A 163 -2.77 1.30 -2.19
C SER A 163 -2.82 -0.19 -1.87
N ALA A 164 -3.99 -0.82 -2.03
CA ALA A 164 -4.24 -2.24 -1.76
C ALA A 164 -3.23 -3.18 -2.46
N GLU A 165 -2.74 -2.80 -3.65
CA GLU A 165 -1.72 -3.57 -4.36
C GLU A 165 -0.34 -3.61 -3.67
N LEU A 166 0.00 -2.58 -2.90
CA LEU A 166 1.24 -2.49 -2.12
C LEU A 166 1.07 -2.97 -0.68
N ALA A 167 -0.12 -2.75 -0.12
CA ALA A 167 -0.51 -3.18 1.23
C ALA A 167 -0.79 -4.69 1.32
N GLY A 168 -1.17 -5.33 0.20
CA GLY A 168 -1.46 -6.76 0.14
C GLY A 168 -2.94 -7.11 0.35
N GLY A 169 -3.83 -6.12 0.42
CA GLY A 169 -5.23 -6.35 0.79
C GLY A 169 -5.40 -6.58 2.30
N PRO A 170 -6.61 -6.95 2.75
CA PRO A 170 -6.98 -6.87 4.17
C PRO A 170 -6.43 -7.98 5.06
N TRP A 171 -5.63 -8.88 4.49
CA TRP A 171 -5.06 -10.04 5.16
C TRP A 171 -3.70 -9.76 5.79
N PHE A 172 -3.17 -8.54 5.63
CA PHE A 172 -1.82 -8.18 6.05
C PHE A 172 -1.86 -7.22 7.24
N SER A 173 -1.18 -7.60 8.31
CA SER A 173 -0.99 -6.76 9.49
C SER A 173 -0.20 -5.47 9.18
N ASP A 174 -0.10 -4.56 10.15
CA ASP A 174 0.75 -3.35 10.09
C ASP A 174 2.21 -3.65 9.71
N GLN A 175 2.69 -4.85 10.00
CA GLN A 175 4.04 -5.32 9.66
C GLN A 175 4.15 -5.91 8.25
N LYS A 176 3.05 -5.92 7.48
CA LYS A 176 2.91 -6.47 6.12
C LYS A 176 3.24 -7.96 6.05
N GLU A 177 2.97 -8.65 7.14
CA GLU A 177 2.96 -10.10 7.25
C GLU A 177 1.51 -10.56 7.19
N LEU A 178 1.27 -11.68 6.51
CA LEU A 178 -0.05 -12.27 6.40
C LEU A 178 -0.49 -12.75 7.78
N ASP A 179 -1.58 -12.18 8.27
CA ASP A 179 -2.11 -12.45 9.60
C ASP A 179 -2.93 -13.73 9.56
N LEU A 180 -2.22 -14.86 9.68
CA LEU A 180 -2.83 -16.18 9.73
C LEU A 180 -3.79 -16.32 10.91
N ASP A 181 -3.45 -15.74 12.07
CA ASP A 181 -4.28 -15.83 13.27
C ASP A 181 -5.62 -15.13 13.07
N PHE A 182 -5.60 -13.96 12.41
CA PHE A 182 -6.81 -13.26 12.01
C PHE A 182 -7.65 -14.06 10.99
N ILE A 183 -7.01 -14.63 9.95
CA ILE A 183 -7.70 -15.47 8.95
C ILE A 183 -8.34 -16.69 9.63
N TYR A 184 -7.61 -17.39 10.50
CA TYR A 184 -8.12 -18.55 11.23
C TYR A 184 -9.26 -18.15 12.18
N ALA A 185 -9.18 -17.00 12.85
CA ALA A 185 -10.25 -16.49 13.70
C ALA A 185 -11.53 -16.21 12.90
N LEU A 186 -11.41 -15.60 11.72
CA LEU A 186 -12.55 -15.38 10.82
C LEU A 186 -13.15 -16.69 10.30
N GLN A 187 -12.31 -17.65 9.90
CA GLN A 187 -12.74 -18.98 9.49
C GLN A 187 -13.51 -19.70 10.60
N GLN A 188 -12.99 -19.67 11.84
CA GLN A 188 -13.68 -20.27 12.98
C GLN A 188 -15.01 -19.58 13.29
N ALA A 189 -15.07 -18.25 13.21
CA ALA A 189 -16.31 -17.50 13.39
C ALA A 189 -17.36 -17.86 12.33
N LEU A 190 -16.95 -18.01 11.07
CA LEU A 190 -17.84 -18.46 9.98
C LEU A 190 -18.36 -19.88 10.22
N VAL A 191 -17.50 -20.81 10.64
CA VAL A 191 -17.88 -22.19 10.97
C VAL A 191 -18.86 -22.22 12.16
N HIS A 192 -18.59 -21.42 13.20
CA HIS A 192 -19.50 -21.32 14.35
C HIS A 192 -20.85 -20.74 13.96
N TYR A 193 -20.87 -19.68 13.14
CA TYR A 193 -22.09 -19.09 12.62
C TYR A 193 -22.91 -20.10 11.80
N MET A 194 -22.27 -20.85 10.91
CA MET A 194 -22.93 -21.91 10.15
C MET A 194 -23.46 -23.04 11.06
N ALA A 195 -22.77 -23.34 12.16
CA ALA A 195 -23.23 -24.32 13.15
C ALA A 195 -24.47 -23.83 13.91
N ASP A 196 -24.51 -22.55 14.27
CA ASP A 196 -25.64 -21.94 14.99
C ASP A 196 -26.90 -21.83 14.10
N VAL A 197 -26.71 -21.47 12.83
CA VAL A 197 -27.83 -21.33 11.87
C VAL A 197 -28.36 -22.69 11.43
N GLY A 198 -27.49 -23.69 11.26
CA GLY A 198 -27.88 -25.05 10.89
C GLY A 198 -28.55 -25.19 9.51
N ALA A 199 -28.45 -24.16 8.68
CA ALA A 199 -29.02 -24.08 7.33
C ALA A 199 -27.98 -23.56 6.33
N PRO A 200 -28.12 -23.86 5.03
CA PRO A 200 -27.24 -23.31 4.01
C PRO A 200 -27.31 -21.79 3.98
N ILE A 201 -26.14 -21.13 4.01
CA ILE A 201 -26.00 -19.68 4.02
C ILE A 201 -25.47 -19.15 2.69
N LEU A 202 -25.83 -17.91 2.37
CA LEU A 202 -25.26 -17.16 1.25
C LEU A 202 -23.99 -16.43 1.67
N ALA A 203 -23.06 -16.19 0.73
CA ALA A 203 -21.86 -15.38 0.99
C ALA A 203 -22.19 -13.97 1.52
N LYS A 204 -23.32 -13.39 1.08
CA LYS A 204 -23.81 -12.08 1.56
C LYS A 204 -24.19 -12.12 3.04
N GLN A 205 -24.87 -13.17 3.48
CA GLN A 205 -25.25 -13.35 4.89
C GLN A 205 -24.02 -13.55 5.78
N ALA A 206 -23.02 -14.29 5.28
CA ALA A 206 -21.72 -14.43 5.94
C ALA A 206 -21.00 -13.08 6.08
N ALA A 207 -21.03 -12.24 5.04
CA ALA A 207 -20.44 -10.91 5.08
C ALA A 207 -21.16 -9.97 6.07
N GLU A 208 -22.50 -9.99 6.10
CA GLU A 208 -23.30 -9.25 7.08
C GLU A 208 -23.00 -9.69 8.51
N TYR A 209 -22.85 -11.00 8.75
CA TYR A 209 -22.49 -11.53 10.06
C TYR A 209 -21.11 -11.02 10.50
N ILE A 210 -20.08 -11.10 9.64
CA ILE A 210 -18.73 -10.62 9.96
C ILE A 210 -18.75 -9.10 10.23
N ALA A 211 -19.49 -8.33 9.43
CA ALA A 211 -19.65 -6.90 9.64
C ALA A 211 -20.31 -6.58 10.99
N SER A 212 -21.31 -7.37 11.40
CA SER A 212 -21.99 -7.21 12.70
C SER A 212 -21.13 -7.65 13.89
N SER A 213 -20.22 -8.59 13.66
CA SER A 213 -19.39 -9.21 14.71
C SER A 213 -18.23 -8.33 15.17
N GLN A 214 -17.91 -7.24 14.45
CA GLN A 214 -16.75 -6.36 14.69
C GLN A 214 -15.41 -7.10 14.87
N ILE A 215 -15.28 -8.30 14.29
CA ILE A 215 -14.05 -9.10 14.37
C ILE A 215 -12.96 -8.46 13.50
N SER A 216 -13.34 -7.86 12.36
CA SER A 216 -12.43 -7.12 11.49
C SER A 216 -12.47 -5.62 11.78
N LYS A 217 -11.28 -5.00 11.88
CA LYS A 217 -11.15 -3.54 11.82
C LYS A 217 -11.22 -3.00 10.38
N GLU A 218 -11.02 -3.89 9.41
CA GLU A 218 -10.94 -3.57 8.00
C GLU A 218 -12.24 -3.90 7.27
N VAL A 219 -12.53 -3.13 6.22
CA VAL A 219 -13.70 -3.33 5.35
C VAL A 219 -13.45 -4.55 4.48
N LEU A 220 -14.16 -5.64 4.80
CA LEU A 220 -14.09 -6.88 4.03
C LEU A 220 -15.18 -6.88 2.95
N ASP A 221 -14.76 -6.79 1.69
CA ASP A 221 -15.67 -6.98 0.55
C ASP A 221 -16.20 -8.42 0.43
N GLU A 222 -17.32 -8.60 -0.26
CA GLU A 222 -17.94 -9.92 -0.51
C GLU A 222 -16.98 -10.90 -1.20
N GLN A 223 -16.09 -10.42 -2.07
CA GLN A 223 -15.07 -11.25 -2.73
C GLN A 223 -14.09 -11.89 -1.73
N HIS A 224 -13.64 -11.11 -0.74
CA HIS A 224 -12.75 -11.63 0.31
C HIS A 224 -13.42 -12.72 1.15
N ILE A 225 -14.72 -12.61 1.39
CA ILE A 225 -15.50 -13.64 2.10
C ILE A 225 -15.68 -14.89 1.24
N LYS A 226 -15.91 -14.74 -0.07
CA LYS A 226 -15.94 -15.88 -1.01
C LYS A 226 -14.63 -16.64 -1.02
N ASP A 227 -13.49 -15.94 -1.07
CA ASP A 227 -12.17 -16.56 -1.00
C ASP A 227 -11.98 -17.35 0.30
N LEU A 228 -12.40 -16.80 1.46
CA LEU A 228 -12.36 -17.52 2.73
C LEU A 228 -13.25 -18.77 2.75
N LEU A 229 -14.46 -18.66 2.18
CA LEU A 229 -15.39 -19.79 2.09
C LEU A 229 -14.85 -20.87 1.16
N ASP A 230 -14.19 -20.51 0.06
CA ASP A 230 -13.53 -21.46 -0.82
C ASP A 230 -12.37 -22.18 -0.10
N VAL A 231 -11.58 -21.50 0.71
CA VAL A 231 -10.57 -22.16 1.57
C VAL A 231 -11.21 -23.17 2.51
N LEU A 232 -12.33 -22.81 3.16
CA LEU A 232 -13.07 -23.73 4.02
C LEU A 232 -13.67 -24.94 3.25
N VAL A 233 -13.98 -24.75 1.97
CA VAL A 233 -14.40 -25.84 1.07
C VAL A 233 -13.23 -26.75 0.74
N TYR A 234 -12.06 -26.20 0.43
CA TYR A 234 -10.84 -26.99 0.19
C TYR A 234 -10.39 -27.78 1.43
N ASP A 235 -10.60 -27.23 2.62
CA ASP A 235 -10.36 -27.91 3.90
C ASP A 235 -11.39 -29.02 4.18
N GLY A 236 -12.45 -29.14 3.38
CA GLY A 236 -13.53 -30.11 3.56
C GLY A 236 -14.40 -29.86 4.79
N GLN A 237 -14.36 -28.66 5.36
CA GLN A 237 -15.19 -28.26 6.50
C GLN A 237 -16.56 -27.74 6.04
N VAL A 238 -16.63 -27.20 4.83
CA VAL A 238 -17.82 -26.60 4.23
C VAL A 238 -18.06 -27.22 2.86
N GLU A 239 -19.32 -27.46 2.54
CA GLU A 239 -19.76 -27.87 1.21
C GLU A 239 -20.39 -26.65 0.51
N ARG A 240 -20.07 -26.47 -0.78
CA ARG A 240 -20.73 -25.48 -1.63
C ARG A 240 -21.72 -26.17 -2.56
N ASN A 241 -22.95 -25.66 -2.60
CA ASN A 241 -24.01 -26.13 -3.48
C ASN A 241 -24.43 -24.97 -4.38
N ALA A 242 -24.30 -25.13 -5.69
CA ALA A 242 -24.76 -24.12 -6.64
C ALA A 242 -26.29 -24.05 -6.62
N ILE A 243 -26.83 -22.83 -6.53
CA ILE A 243 -28.24 -22.60 -6.79
C ILE A 243 -28.40 -22.61 -8.30
N LEU A 244 -28.86 -23.73 -8.84
CA LEU A 244 -29.10 -23.89 -10.27
C LEU A 244 -30.57 -24.20 -10.50
N ASN A 245 -31.18 -23.52 -11.46
CA ASN A 245 -32.38 -24.07 -12.09
C ASN A 245 -31.98 -25.32 -12.90
N PRO A 246 -32.84 -26.35 -12.99
CA PRO A 246 -32.53 -27.58 -13.73
C PRO A 246 -32.10 -27.34 -15.19
N GLU A 247 -32.54 -26.26 -15.82
CA GLU A 247 -32.13 -25.86 -17.18
C GLU A 247 -30.73 -25.21 -17.24
N GLU A 248 -30.30 -24.53 -16.18
CA GLU A 248 -28.99 -23.84 -16.11
C GLU A 248 -27.84 -24.78 -15.72
N ALA A 249 -28.16 -25.92 -15.08
CA ALA A 249 -27.18 -26.93 -14.68
C ALA A 249 -26.50 -27.65 -15.87
N MET A 250 -27.13 -27.67 -17.05
CA MET A 250 -26.58 -28.29 -18.26
C MET A 250 -25.51 -27.44 -18.97
N ASP A 251 -25.41 -26.15 -18.66
CA ASP A 251 -24.54 -25.19 -19.35
C ASP A 251 -23.25 -24.84 -18.59
N LEU A 252 -22.98 -25.46 -17.43
CA LEU A 252 -21.86 -25.12 -16.54
C LEU A 252 -20.47 -25.57 -17.04
N ALA A 253 -20.39 -26.17 -18.23
CA ALA A 253 -19.13 -26.60 -18.82
C ALA A 253 -18.39 -25.46 -19.57
N ASP A 254 -19.00 -24.28 -19.73
CA ASP A 254 -18.34 -23.12 -20.32
C ASP A 254 -17.63 -22.29 -19.23
N GLU A 255 -16.30 -22.36 -19.23
CA GLU A 255 -15.42 -21.60 -18.32
C GLU A 255 -15.44 -20.06 -18.59
N ASP A 256 -16.03 -19.63 -19.70
CA ASP A 256 -16.04 -18.23 -20.18
C ASP A 256 -17.30 -17.42 -19.78
N ARG A 257 -18.17 -17.94 -18.90
CA ARG A 257 -19.39 -17.23 -18.47
C ARG A 257 -19.07 -16.19 -17.39
N GLU A 258 -19.32 -14.91 -17.68
CA GLU A 258 -19.08 -13.78 -16.76
C GLU A 258 -19.96 -13.79 -15.49
N ASP A 259 -21.08 -14.52 -15.51
CA ASP A 259 -22.00 -14.65 -14.37
C ASP A 259 -21.80 -16.01 -13.69
N HIS A 260 -21.06 -16.01 -12.59
CA HIS A 260 -20.90 -17.21 -11.76
C HIS A 260 -22.21 -17.48 -10.98
N PRO A 261 -22.70 -18.73 -10.94
CA PRO A 261 -23.91 -19.06 -10.21
C PRO A 261 -23.78 -18.72 -8.73
N GLU A 262 -24.88 -18.32 -8.09
CA GLU A 262 -24.88 -18.03 -6.66
C GLU A 262 -24.74 -19.35 -5.88
N TYR A 263 -23.79 -19.40 -4.94
CA TYR A 263 -23.51 -20.61 -4.15
C TYR A 263 -24.08 -20.50 -2.75
N LEU A 264 -24.62 -21.62 -2.28
CA LEU A 264 -25.00 -21.86 -0.89
C LEU A 264 -23.90 -22.66 -0.19
N TYR A 265 -23.53 -22.21 1.01
CA TYR A 265 -22.50 -22.83 1.82
C TYR A 265 -23.14 -23.47 3.05
N SER A 266 -22.81 -24.73 3.34
CA SER A 266 -23.28 -25.43 4.53
C SER A 266 -22.15 -26.25 5.15
N LEU A 267 -22.21 -26.50 6.45
CA LEU A 267 -21.23 -27.38 7.10
C LEU A 267 -21.24 -28.76 6.45
N ALA A 268 -20.04 -29.23 6.08
CA ALA A 268 -19.87 -30.54 5.50
C ALA A 268 -20.27 -31.61 6.52
N LYS A 269 -21.01 -32.61 6.07
CA LYS A 269 -21.25 -33.79 6.91
C LYS A 269 -19.95 -34.55 6.96
N ARG A 270 -19.19 -34.40 8.05
CA ARG A 270 -18.00 -35.22 8.27
C ARG A 270 -18.42 -36.68 8.17
N HIS A 271 -17.92 -37.38 7.15
CA HIS A 271 -17.92 -38.84 7.14
C HIS A 271 -16.97 -39.27 8.26
N THR A 272 -17.51 -39.33 9.47
CA THR A 272 -16.75 -39.64 10.68
C THR A 272 -16.46 -41.13 10.72
N GLY A 273 -15.41 -41.50 10.02
CA GLY A 273 -14.64 -42.71 10.25
C GLY A 273 -13.25 -42.45 9.71
N PRO A 274 -12.16 -42.69 10.49
CA PRO A 274 -10.86 -42.84 9.85
C PRO A 274 -11.02 -43.86 8.72
N ALA A 275 -10.47 -43.57 7.55
CA ALA A 275 -10.43 -44.57 6.50
C ALA A 275 -9.73 -45.79 7.11
N THR A 276 -10.36 -46.96 7.10
CA THR A 276 -9.81 -48.19 7.70
C THR A 276 -8.40 -48.49 7.21
N CYS A 277 -8.04 -48.00 6.01
CA CYS A 277 -6.71 -48.09 5.43
C CYS A 277 -5.66 -47.22 6.14
N THR A 278 -6.03 -46.04 6.67
CA THR A 278 -5.10 -45.16 7.43
C THR A 278 -4.83 -45.65 8.85
N GLU A 279 -5.61 -46.59 9.36
CA GLU A 279 -5.39 -47.18 10.69
C GLU A 279 -4.29 -48.26 10.69
N MET A 280 -3.90 -48.76 9.51
CA MET A 280 -2.89 -49.80 9.33
C MET A 280 -1.64 -49.19 8.67
N PRO A 281 -0.41 -49.58 9.08
CA PRO A 281 0.83 -48.98 8.58
C PRO A 281 1.02 -49.13 7.07
N CYS A 282 0.34 -50.06 6.41
CA CYS A 282 0.40 -50.21 4.95
C CYS A 282 -0.29 -49.05 4.21
N GLY A 283 -1.38 -48.47 4.72
CA GLY A 283 -2.12 -47.44 4.00
C GLY A 283 -1.44 -46.07 3.97
N VAL A 284 -0.37 -45.90 4.77
CA VAL A 284 0.49 -44.71 4.80
C VAL A 284 1.95 -45.05 4.49
N CYS A 285 2.23 -46.27 4.00
CA CYS A 285 3.58 -46.76 3.81
C CYS A 285 4.26 -46.03 2.62
N PRO A 286 5.38 -45.32 2.84
CA PRO A 286 6.07 -44.59 1.77
C PRO A 286 6.72 -45.52 0.73
N VAL A 287 6.94 -46.79 1.09
CA VAL A 287 7.62 -47.80 0.26
C VAL A 287 6.70 -48.97 -0.10
N GLU A 288 5.38 -48.76 -0.07
CA GLU A 288 4.38 -49.79 -0.40
C GLU A 288 4.67 -50.47 -1.75
N HIS A 289 4.97 -49.67 -2.78
CA HIS A 289 5.27 -50.11 -4.14
C HIS A 289 6.48 -51.05 -4.26
N LEU A 290 7.35 -51.10 -3.24
CA LEU A 290 8.52 -52.00 -3.20
C LEU A 290 8.26 -53.26 -2.37
N CYS A 291 7.14 -53.30 -1.64
CA CYS A 291 6.83 -54.37 -0.69
C CYS A 291 6.33 -55.61 -1.44
N THR A 292 7.15 -56.67 -1.48
CA THR A 292 6.82 -57.92 -2.15
C THR A 292 7.16 -59.13 -1.28
N PRO A 293 6.33 -60.20 -1.29
CA PRO A 293 6.67 -61.43 -0.58
C PRO A 293 8.00 -62.02 -1.06
N GLY A 294 8.99 -62.11 -0.17
CA GLY A 294 10.32 -62.64 -0.48
C GLY A 294 11.32 -61.62 -1.05
N GLY A 295 10.91 -60.37 -1.27
CA GLY A 295 11.80 -59.28 -1.67
C GLY A 295 12.63 -58.69 -0.51
N ASP A 296 13.47 -57.72 -0.86
CA ASP A 296 14.28 -56.95 0.11
C ASP A 296 13.37 -56.19 1.09
N VAL A 297 12.35 -55.52 0.56
CA VAL A 297 11.22 -55.00 1.34
C VAL A 297 10.10 -56.04 1.30
N SER A 298 9.78 -56.62 2.45
CA SER A 298 8.83 -57.72 2.55
C SER A 298 7.94 -57.54 3.78
N PRO A 299 6.64 -57.90 3.68
CA PRO A 299 5.71 -57.77 4.80
C PRO A 299 6.16 -58.58 6.02
N ARG A 300 6.86 -59.71 5.81
CA ARG A 300 7.35 -60.59 6.88
C ARG A 300 8.47 -59.97 7.73
N ARG A 301 9.25 -59.03 7.17
CA ARG A 301 10.35 -58.34 7.84
C ARG A 301 10.09 -56.84 7.97
N CYS A 302 8.84 -56.42 7.85
CA CYS A 302 8.46 -55.01 7.81
C CYS A 302 8.63 -54.37 9.21
N PRO A 303 9.48 -53.33 9.37
CA PRO A 303 9.63 -52.64 10.64
C PRO A 303 8.35 -51.88 11.02
N TYR A 304 7.67 -51.23 10.05
CA TYR A 304 6.43 -50.48 10.30
C TYR A 304 5.31 -51.36 10.84
N MET A 305 5.18 -52.58 10.33
CA MET A 305 4.18 -53.53 10.82
C MET A 305 4.54 -54.07 12.22
N LYS A 306 5.82 -54.28 12.49
CA LYS A 306 6.29 -54.73 13.80
C LYS A 306 6.04 -53.67 14.87
N GLU A 307 6.46 -52.42 14.63
CA GLU A 307 6.26 -51.31 15.55
C GLU A 307 4.77 -51.06 15.83
N TRP A 308 3.93 -51.15 14.80
CA TRP A 308 2.49 -50.99 14.95
C TRP A 308 1.85 -52.14 15.75
N LEU A 309 2.26 -53.39 15.53
CA LEU A 309 1.79 -54.53 16.33
C LEU A 309 2.27 -54.47 17.78
N ASP A 310 3.46 -53.89 18.04
CA ASP A 310 3.99 -53.72 19.39
C ASP A 310 3.27 -52.62 20.20
N MET A 311 2.41 -51.79 19.55
CA MET A 311 1.60 -50.75 20.20
C MET A 311 0.26 -51.27 20.77
N PHE A 312 -0.11 -52.53 20.53
CA PHE A 312 -1.33 -53.17 20.99
C PHE A 312 -1.02 -54.44 21.82
#